data_AF-A0A2E7S6G0-F1
#
_entry.id   AF-A0A2E7S6G0-F1
#
_cell.length_a   1.000
_cell.length_b   1.000
_cell.length_c   1.000
_cell.angle_alpha   90.00
_cell.angle_beta   90.00
_cell.angle_gamma   90.00
#
_symmetry.space_group_name_H-M   'P 1'
#
loop_
_entity.id
_entity.type
_entity.pdbx_description
1 polymer ?
#
loop_
_entity_poly.entity_id
_entity_poly.type
_entity_poly.pdbx_seq_one_letter_code
_entity_poly.pdbx_strand_id
1 'polypeptide(L)'
;MMIALLLVMMAGSVGVSADGSDPLNPDDGGADWDGDGLTNAEEQNAGTDMNNADTDNDGLPDGWEVAYGLNPLWAGDANADPDGDGLTNAQEYAAGTNPNSADTDGDGVNDANDAFPNDPNDGSASDSDGDGIPDAYDPDFEGNQDGDGEGGAEGGGGSEQDQGGQGEGQGQGQGQGQGQGQG
;
A
#
# COMPACT_ATOMS: atom_id res chain seq x y z
N MET A 1 -5.51 58.07 45.10
CA MET A 1 -6.41 57.64 44.01
C MET A 1 -6.08 56.18 43.72
N MET A 2 -7.07 55.30 43.85
CA MET A 2 -6.91 53.85 43.94
C MET A 2 -6.32 53.24 42.65
N ILE A 3 -5.40 52.31 42.84
CA ILE A 3 -4.85 51.39 41.85
C ILE A 3 -5.88 50.27 41.61
N ALA A 4 -6.17 49.96 40.35
CA ALA A 4 -6.61 48.63 39.92
C ALA A 4 -6.37 48.50 38.41
N LEU A 5 -5.20 47.96 38.07
CA LEU A 5 -4.90 47.39 36.77
C LEU A 5 -5.65 46.05 36.70
N LEU A 6 -6.85 46.06 36.12
CA LEU A 6 -7.62 44.85 35.88
C LEU A 6 -7.11 44.22 34.57
N LEU A 7 -6.10 43.36 34.68
CA LEU A 7 -5.71 42.45 33.63
C LEU A 7 -6.81 41.40 33.52
N VAL A 8 -7.72 41.60 32.57
CA VAL A 8 -8.74 40.61 32.23
C VAL A 8 -8.03 39.49 31.45
N MET A 9 -7.63 38.43 32.15
CA MET A 9 -7.40 37.15 31.49
C MET A 9 -8.76 36.62 31.05
N MET A 10 -9.11 36.86 29.79
CA MET A 10 -10.14 36.07 29.13
C MET A 10 -9.56 34.67 28.98
N ALA A 11 -9.96 33.78 29.89
CA ALA A 11 -9.84 32.35 29.67
C ALA A 11 -10.58 32.04 28.36
N GLY A 12 -9.83 31.72 27.30
CA GLY A 12 -10.39 31.05 26.15
C GLY A 12 -10.90 29.72 26.66
N SER A 13 -12.22 29.60 26.78
CA SER A 13 -12.86 28.29 26.77
C SER A 13 -12.39 27.64 25.48
N VAL A 14 -11.53 26.62 25.60
CA VAL A 14 -11.40 25.59 24.56
C VAL A 14 -12.78 24.96 24.50
N GLY A 15 -13.62 25.54 23.65
CA GLY A 15 -15.04 25.24 23.59
C GLY A 15 -15.16 23.93 22.86
N VAL A 16 -15.80 22.96 23.52
CA VAL A 16 -16.51 21.87 22.84
C VAL A 16 -17.15 22.45 21.58
N SER A 17 -16.82 21.85 20.44
CA SER A 17 -17.29 22.25 19.12
C SER A 17 -18.82 22.18 19.08
N ALA A 18 -19.46 22.90 18.15
CA ALA A 18 -20.92 22.94 18.09
C ALA A 18 -21.56 21.56 17.83
N ASP A 19 -20.80 20.63 17.26
CA ASP A 19 -21.12 19.21 17.03
C ASP A 19 -20.90 18.30 18.26
N GLY A 20 -20.30 18.81 19.35
CA GLY A 20 -20.03 18.05 20.57
C GLY A 20 -18.67 17.35 20.63
N SER A 21 -17.86 17.43 19.57
CA SER A 21 -16.46 16.97 19.60
C SER A 21 -15.58 17.94 20.39
N ASP A 22 -14.69 17.41 21.22
CA ASP A 22 -13.61 18.15 21.83
C ASP A 22 -12.29 17.78 21.13
N PRO A 23 -11.70 18.68 20.34
CA PRO A 23 -10.45 18.39 19.61
C PRO A 23 -9.25 18.12 20.53
N LEU A 24 -9.38 18.34 21.85
CA LEU A 24 -8.36 18.02 22.86
C LEU A 24 -8.66 16.73 23.62
N ASN A 25 -9.79 16.08 23.34
CA ASN A 25 -10.15 14.79 23.88
C ASN A 25 -9.81 13.70 22.84
N PRO A 26 -8.93 12.73 23.18
CA PRO A 26 -8.54 11.68 22.24
C PRO A 26 -9.66 10.67 21.92
N ASP A 27 -10.74 10.63 22.72
CA ASP A 27 -11.85 9.70 22.50
C ASP A 27 -12.82 10.15 21.40
N ASP A 28 -12.86 11.44 21.04
CA ASP A 28 -13.69 12.00 19.98
C ASP A 28 -12.86 12.72 18.90
N GLY A 29 -11.84 13.52 19.25
CA GLY A 29 -10.98 14.19 18.26
C GLY A 29 -10.09 13.25 17.46
N GLY A 30 -9.71 12.09 18.03
CA GLY A 30 -8.90 11.07 17.34
C GLY A 30 -9.70 9.97 16.66
N ALA A 31 -11.03 10.02 16.74
CA ALA A 31 -11.90 9.09 16.01
C ALA A 31 -12.05 9.55 14.56
N ASP A 32 -12.36 8.61 13.68
CA ASP A 32 -12.72 8.82 12.26
C ASP A 32 -14.11 8.17 12.13
N TRP A 33 -15.15 9.00 12.13
CA TRP A 33 -16.53 8.51 12.29
C TRP A 33 -17.19 8.05 11.00
N ASP A 34 -16.81 8.63 9.87
CA ASP A 34 -17.31 8.25 8.54
C ASP A 34 -16.35 7.34 7.75
N GLY A 35 -15.11 7.21 8.20
CA GLY A 35 -14.14 6.24 7.70
C GLY A 35 -13.43 6.69 6.43
N ASP A 36 -13.28 8.00 6.21
CA ASP A 36 -12.69 8.56 5.00
C ASP A 36 -11.16 8.73 5.07
N GLY A 37 -10.59 8.55 6.27
CA GLY A 37 -9.15 8.66 6.55
C GLY A 37 -8.73 9.95 7.26
N LEU A 38 -9.63 10.89 7.52
CA LEU A 38 -9.42 12.01 8.43
C LEU A 38 -9.98 11.70 9.81
N THR A 39 -9.26 12.12 10.84
CA THR A 39 -9.83 12.15 12.18
C THR A 39 -10.77 13.35 12.32
N ASN A 40 -11.76 13.27 13.22
CA ASN A 40 -12.70 14.35 13.51
C ASN A 40 -12.00 15.69 13.84
N ALA A 41 -10.82 15.66 14.46
CA ALA A 41 -10.01 16.84 14.69
C ALA A 41 -9.34 17.38 13.42
N GLU A 42 -8.91 16.52 12.50
CA GLU A 42 -8.41 16.90 11.17
C GLU A 42 -9.51 17.48 10.31
N GLU A 43 -10.70 16.87 10.33
CA GLU A 43 -11.88 17.36 9.64
C GLU A 43 -12.30 18.74 10.12
N GLN A 44 -12.30 18.97 11.44
CA GLN A 44 -12.52 20.29 12.00
C GLN A 44 -11.52 21.34 11.47
N ASN A 45 -10.26 20.95 11.29
CA ASN A 45 -9.23 21.83 10.77
C ASN A 45 -9.38 22.06 9.25
N ALA A 46 -9.81 21.05 8.50
CA ALA A 46 -10.11 21.11 7.07
C ALA A 46 -11.42 21.86 6.78
N GLY A 47 -12.34 21.90 7.75
CA GLY A 47 -13.68 22.47 7.62
C GLY A 47 -14.71 21.51 7.02
N THR A 48 -14.43 20.20 7.03
CA THR A 48 -15.28 19.12 6.51
C THR A 48 -16.28 18.62 7.57
N ASP A 49 -17.24 17.79 7.18
CA ASP A 49 -18.26 17.24 8.08
C ASP A 49 -17.88 15.86 8.60
N MET A 50 -17.66 15.77 9.93
CA MET A 50 -17.25 14.58 10.68
C MET A 50 -18.10 13.32 10.55
N ASN A 51 -19.20 13.37 9.80
CA ASN A 51 -20.10 12.25 9.60
C ASN A 51 -20.39 12.02 8.11
N ASN A 52 -19.64 12.65 7.22
CA ASN A 52 -19.84 12.61 5.80
C ASN A 52 -18.50 12.64 5.07
N ALA A 53 -18.07 11.45 4.63
CA ALA A 53 -16.80 11.21 3.97
C ALA A 53 -16.52 12.00 2.68
N ASP A 54 -17.50 12.75 2.15
CA ASP A 54 -17.42 13.54 0.91
C ASP A 54 -18.27 14.80 1.11
N THR A 55 -17.66 15.84 1.68
CA THR A 55 -18.36 17.03 2.17
C THR A 55 -19.01 17.82 1.05
N ASP A 56 -18.38 17.92 -0.12
CA ASP A 56 -18.90 18.71 -1.24
C ASP A 56 -19.72 17.90 -2.28
N ASN A 57 -19.77 16.58 -2.09
CA ASN A 57 -20.58 15.60 -2.84
C ASN A 57 -20.17 15.47 -4.31
N ASP A 58 -18.88 15.45 -4.60
CA ASP A 58 -18.35 15.28 -5.95
C ASP A 58 -17.88 13.84 -6.27
N GLY A 59 -17.85 12.98 -5.26
CA GLY A 59 -17.45 11.57 -5.33
C GLY A 59 -16.01 11.30 -4.92
N LEU A 60 -15.23 12.31 -4.53
CA LEU A 60 -13.94 12.17 -3.89
C LEU A 60 -14.11 12.20 -2.36
N PRO A 61 -13.42 11.31 -1.61
CA PRO A 61 -13.44 11.41 -0.15
C PRO A 61 -12.60 12.57 0.36
N ASP A 62 -13.05 13.27 1.41
CA ASP A 62 -12.36 14.45 1.95
C ASP A 62 -10.91 14.10 2.35
N GLY A 63 -10.71 12.94 2.98
CA GLY A 63 -9.39 12.45 3.34
C GLY A 63 -8.47 12.15 2.17
N TRP A 64 -9.01 11.68 1.04
CA TRP A 64 -8.22 11.49 -0.17
C TRP A 64 -7.82 12.84 -0.76
N GLU A 65 -8.75 13.79 -0.86
CA GLU A 65 -8.48 15.12 -1.37
C GLU A 65 -7.43 15.85 -0.54
N VAL A 66 -7.56 15.82 0.79
CA VAL A 66 -6.58 16.43 1.71
C VAL A 66 -5.20 15.77 1.56
N ALA A 67 -5.13 14.44 1.40
CA ALA A 67 -3.87 13.72 1.22
C ALA A 67 -3.12 14.13 -0.06
N TYR A 68 -3.86 14.46 -1.14
CA TYR A 68 -3.31 14.89 -2.42
C TYR A 68 -3.31 16.41 -2.64
N GLY A 69 -3.71 17.20 -1.63
CA GLY A 69 -3.69 18.66 -1.68
C GLY A 69 -4.78 19.29 -2.55
N LEU A 70 -5.86 18.55 -2.78
CA LEU A 70 -7.11 19.02 -3.40
C LEU A 70 -7.99 19.73 -2.35
N ASN A 71 -9.18 20.18 -2.75
CA ASN A 71 -10.05 21.00 -1.92
C ASN A 71 -11.40 20.31 -1.62
N PRO A 72 -11.56 19.68 -0.43
CA PRO A 72 -12.75 18.89 -0.05
C PRO A 72 -14.04 19.70 0.15
N LEU A 73 -13.99 21.01 -0.14
CA LEU A 73 -15.10 21.94 -0.01
C LEU A 73 -15.49 22.53 -1.37
N TRP A 74 -14.92 22.03 -2.47
CA TRP A 74 -15.18 22.51 -3.81
C TRP A 74 -15.18 21.41 -4.89
N ALA A 75 -16.39 20.89 -5.15
CA ALA A 75 -16.74 19.88 -6.15
C ALA A 75 -16.26 20.08 -7.61
N GLY A 76 -15.64 21.22 -7.91
CA GLY A 76 -15.10 21.52 -9.23
C GLY A 76 -13.76 20.85 -9.51
N ASP A 77 -12.99 20.48 -8.49
CA ASP A 77 -11.69 19.83 -8.66
C ASP A 77 -11.79 18.32 -8.93
N ALA A 78 -12.86 17.60 -8.62
CA ALA A 78 -13.06 16.24 -9.15
C ALA A 78 -12.89 16.12 -10.68
N ASN A 79 -13.21 17.20 -11.41
CA ASN A 79 -13.10 17.28 -12.87
C ASN A 79 -11.83 17.99 -13.35
N ALA A 80 -10.95 18.39 -12.44
CA ALA A 80 -9.65 18.96 -12.79
C ALA A 80 -8.66 17.84 -13.16
N ASP A 81 -7.60 18.25 -13.86
CA ASP A 81 -6.48 17.43 -14.32
C ASP A 81 -5.21 18.23 -14.00
N PRO A 82 -4.69 18.14 -12.76
CA PRO A 82 -3.60 19.00 -12.28
C PRO A 82 -2.25 18.72 -12.93
N ASP A 83 -1.97 17.48 -13.32
CA ASP A 83 -0.70 17.07 -13.93
C ASP A 83 -0.72 17.03 -15.46
N GLY A 84 -1.90 17.07 -16.08
CA GLY A 84 -2.11 17.19 -17.52
C GLY A 84 -1.92 15.88 -18.28
N ASP A 85 -2.11 14.72 -17.63
CA ASP A 85 -1.99 13.41 -18.26
C ASP A 85 -3.25 12.99 -19.05
N GLY A 86 -4.37 13.64 -18.76
CA GLY A 86 -5.67 13.42 -19.40
C GLY A 86 -6.69 12.64 -18.57
N LEU A 87 -6.36 12.24 -17.34
CA LEU A 87 -7.30 11.76 -16.33
C LEU A 87 -7.76 12.92 -15.45
N THR A 88 -9.01 12.90 -15.01
CA THR A 88 -9.47 13.81 -13.95
C THR A 88 -9.17 13.22 -12.58
N ASN A 89 -9.10 14.05 -11.54
CA ASN A 89 -8.95 13.60 -10.16
C ASN A 89 -9.91 12.44 -9.78
N ALA A 90 -11.18 12.51 -10.19
CA ALA A 90 -12.15 11.42 -9.99
C ALA A 90 -11.81 10.11 -10.72
N GLN A 91 -11.21 10.18 -11.91
CA GLN A 91 -10.75 9.00 -12.64
C GLN A 91 -9.50 8.41 -12.00
N GLU A 92 -8.61 9.26 -11.50
CA GLU A 92 -7.40 8.85 -10.81
C GLU A 92 -7.68 8.20 -9.47
N TYR A 93 -8.63 8.74 -8.70
CA TYR A 93 -9.12 8.08 -7.49
C TYR A 93 -9.65 6.67 -7.80
N ALA A 94 -10.38 6.50 -8.90
CA ALA A 94 -10.89 5.20 -9.32
C ALA A 94 -9.78 4.25 -9.85
N ALA A 95 -8.72 4.79 -10.44
CA ALA A 95 -7.55 4.05 -10.91
C ALA A 95 -6.53 3.76 -9.78
N GLY A 96 -6.67 4.43 -8.64
CA GLY A 96 -5.70 4.38 -7.54
C GLY A 96 -4.40 5.14 -7.84
N THR A 97 -4.42 6.06 -8.81
CA THR A 97 -3.25 6.84 -9.23
C THR A 97 -3.13 8.17 -8.48
N ASN A 98 -2.05 8.90 -8.72
CA ASN A 98 -1.75 10.16 -8.03
C ASN A 98 -2.12 11.38 -8.89
N PRO A 99 -3.11 12.21 -8.48
CA PRO A 99 -3.59 13.39 -9.22
C PRO A 99 -2.61 14.52 -9.47
N ASN A 100 -1.37 14.34 -9.03
CA ASN A 100 -0.29 15.29 -9.24
C ASN A 100 0.92 14.66 -9.94
N SER A 101 0.77 13.46 -10.51
CA SER A 101 1.83 12.71 -11.18
C SER A 101 1.30 11.99 -12.42
N ALA A 102 1.61 12.54 -13.59
CA ALA A 102 1.16 12.02 -14.88
C ALA A 102 1.63 10.57 -15.20
N ASP A 103 2.50 10.02 -14.36
CA ASP A 103 3.11 8.69 -14.39
C ASP A 103 3.33 8.33 -12.92
N THR A 104 2.41 7.56 -12.34
CA THR A 104 2.32 7.34 -10.89
C THR A 104 3.42 6.42 -10.37
N ASP A 105 3.80 5.40 -11.12
CA ASP A 105 4.82 4.44 -10.72
C ASP A 105 6.22 4.74 -11.27
N GLY A 106 6.33 5.62 -12.27
CA GLY A 106 7.58 6.14 -12.79
C GLY A 106 8.26 5.23 -13.81
N ASP A 107 7.50 4.37 -14.51
CA ASP A 107 8.02 3.47 -15.53
C ASP A 107 8.23 4.17 -16.90
N GLY A 108 7.64 5.36 -17.08
CA GLY A 108 7.72 6.18 -18.28
C GLY A 108 6.48 6.14 -19.18
N VAL A 109 5.40 5.47 -18.78
CA VAL A 109 4.08 5.48 -19.41
C VAL A 109 3.14 6.35 -18.57
N ASN A 110 2.36 7.20 -19.23
CA ASN A 110 1.39 8.01 -18.50
C ASN A 110 0.22 7.17 -18.00
N ASP A 111 -0.33 7.48 -16.83
CA ASP A 111 -1.44 6.75 -16.19
C ASP A 111 -2.64 6.58 -17.13
N ALA A 112 -2.99 7.63 -17.89
CA ALA A 112 -4.07 7.57 -18.90
C ALA A 112 -3.89 6.49 -19.99
N ASN A 113 -2.66 6.00 -20.22
CA ASN A 113 -2.32 5.02 -21.25
C ASN A 113 -1.67 3.75 -20.68
N ASP A 114 -1.52 3.66 -19.37
CA ASP A 114 -0.88 2.54 -18.70
C ASP A 114 -1.92 1.48 -18.28
N ALA A 115 -1.60 0.21 -18.56
CA ALA A 115 -2.41 -0.92 -18.12
C ALA A 115 -2.18 -1.25 -16.64
N PHE A 116 -1.02 -0.88 -16.08
CA PHE A 116 -0.59 -1.16 -14.73
C PHE A 116 -0.03 0.09 -14.03
N PRO A 117 -0.79 1.20 -13.91
CA PRO A 117 -0.30 2.53 -13.48
C PRO A 117 0.18 2.64 -12.02
N ASN A 118 0.28 1.51 -11.32
CA ASN A 118 0.75 1.42 -9.94
C ASN A 118 1.83 0.33 -9.77
N ASP A 119 2.31 -0.26 -10.87
CA ASP A 119 3.36 -1.27 -10.88
C ASP A 119 4.45 -0.91 -11.90
N PRO A 120 5.61 -0.41 -11.43
CA PRO A 120 6.66 0.09 -12.31
C PRO A 120 7.37 -0.99 -13.15
N ASN A 121 6.90 -2.24 -13.10
CA ASN A 121 7.39 -3.34 -13.91
C ASN A 121 6.30 -3.93 -14.81
N ASP A 122 5.14 -3.30 -14.98
CA ASP A 122 4.03 -3.78 -15.82
C ASP A 122 3.60 -5.23 -15.51
N GLY A 123 3.71 -5.64 -14.25
CA GLY A 123 3.49 -7.02 -13.81
C GLY A 123 4.47 -8.05 -14.40
N SER A 124 5.56 -7.62 -15.05
CA SER A 124 6.64 -8.49 -15.54
C SER A 124 7.31 -9.31 -14.42
N ALA A 125 7.28 -8.83 -13.17
CA ALA A 125 7.75 -9.60 -12.02
C ALA A 125 6.86 -10.82 -11.69
N SER A 126 5.60 -10.77 -12.12
CA SER A 126 4.61 -11.84 -12.05
C SER A 126 4.28 -12.40 -13.42
N ASP A 127 5.10 -12.18 -14.44
CA ASP A 127 4.93 -12.74 -15.79
C ASP A 127 5.81 -13.99 -15.89
N SER A 128 5.27 -15.14 -15.43
CA SER A 128 6.05 -16.35 -15.22
C SER A 128 6.59 -16.96 -16.52
N ASP A 129 5.95 -16.72 -17.65
CA ASP A 129 6.35 -17.26 -18.95
C ASP A 129 6.94 -16.22 -19.91
N GLY A 130 6.88 -14.93 -19.55
CA GLY A 130 7.57 -13.84 -20.20
C GLY A 130 6.87 -13.35 -21.48
N ASP A 131 5.57 -13.56 -21.60
CA ASP A 131 4.79 -13.21 -22.79
C ASP A 131 4.25 -11.77 -22.77
N GLY A 132 4.40 -11.07 -21.63
CA GLY A 132 3.97 -9.70 -21.40
C GLY A 132 2.60 -9.58 -20.75
N ILE A 133 1.98 -10.67 -20.30
CA ILE A 133 0.76 -10.66 -19.49
C ILE A 133 1.09 -11.16 -18.07
N PRO A 134 0.80 -10.38 -17.02
CA PRO A 134 1.05 -10.86 -15.65
C PRO A 134 0.17 -12.06 -15.30
N ASP A 135 0.68 -13.03 -14.54
CA ASP A 135 0.04 -14.29 -14.14
C ASP A 135 -1.40 -14.13 -13.63
N ALA A 136 -1.72 -13.01 -12.98
CA ALA A 136 -3.06 -12.71 -12.46
C ALA A 136 -4.11 -12.44 -13.56
N TYR A 137 -3.64 -12.07 -14.75
CA TYR A 137 -4.42 -11.69 -15.93
C TYR A 137 -4.12 -12.57 -17.14
N ASP A 138 -3.16 -13.48 -17.03
CA ASP A 138 -2.72 -14.37 -18.08
C ASP A 138 -3.66 -15.58 -18.22
N PRO A 139 -4.38 -15.70 -19.36
CA PRO A 139 -5.29 -16.80 -19.62
C PRO A 139 -4.61 -18.09 -20.07
N ASP A 140 -3.36 -18.02 -20.55
CA ASP A 140 -2.54 -19.17 -20.95
C ASP A 140 -1.37 -19.46 -20.00
N PHE A 141 -1.24 -18.68 -18.91
CA PHE A 141 -0.50 -19.08 -17.72
C PHE A 141 -1.05 -20.41 -17.22
N GLU A 142 -0.32 -21.49 -17.50
CA GLU A 142 -0.50 -22.78 -16.86
C GLU A 142 0.01 -22.67 -15.42
N GLY A 143 -0.71 -21.92 -14.59
CA GLY A 143 -0.46 -21.82 -13.16
C GLY A 143 -0.51 -23.22 -12.58
N ASN A 144 0.68 -23.79 -12.38
CA ASN A 144 0.95 -25.19 -12.14
C ASN A 144 -0.22 -25.95 -11.48
N GLN A 145 -1.12 -26.50 -12.30
CA GLN A 145 -2.02 -27.58 -11.92
C GLN A 145 -1.29 -28.93 -12.06
N ASP A 146 -0.05 -29.02 -11.59
CA ASP A 146 0.63 -30.29 -11.42
C ASP A 146 1.32 -30.30 -10.06
N GLY A 147 0.65 -30.89 -9.07
CA GLY A 147 1.21 -31.08 -7.73
C GLY A 147 0.41 -31.90 -6.74
N ASP A 148 -0.92 -32.02 -6.86
CA ASP A 148 -1.72 -32.89 -5.99
C ASP A 148 -1.91 -34.28 -6.61
N GLY A 149 -0.80 -34.86 -7.07
CA GLY A 149 -0.75 -36.19 -7.69
C GLY A 149 0.29 -37.07 -7.01
N GLU A 150 -0.18 -37.88 -6.05
CA GLU A 150 0.50 -39.06 -5.50
C GLU A 150 1.77 -38.79 -4.65
N GLY A 151 1.56 -38.27 -3.42
CA GLY A 151 2.41 -38.58 -2.27
C GLY A 151 2.22 -40.04 -1.83
N GLY A 152 2.47 -40.98 -2.74
CA GLY A 152 2.51 -42.41 -2.47
C GLY A 152 3.66 -42.72 -1.54
N ALA A 153 3.35 -43.40 -0.44
CA ALA A 153 4.32 -43.90 0.52
C ALA A 153 5.46 -44.66 -0.18
N GLU A 154 6.70 -44.19 -0.02
CA GLU A 154 7.88 -45.02 -0.32
C GLU A 154 8.02 -46.10 0.76
N GLY A 155 7.24 -47.17 0.58
CA GLY A 155 7.48 -48.50 1.11
C GLY A 155 8.29 -49.29 0.09
N GLY A 156 9.40 -49.88 0.54
CA GLY A 156 10.45 -50.45 -0.30
C GLY A 156 10.07 -51.63 -1.20
N GLY A 157 10.99 -51.95 -2.11
CA GLY A 157 10.95 -53.16 -2.93
C GLY A 157 12.03 -53.12 -4.00
N GLY A 158 13.10 -53.90 -3.80
CA GLY A 158 14.31 -53.82 -4.60
C GLY A 158 14.23 -54.48 -5.98
N SER A 159 15.26 -54.20 -6.77
CA SER A 159 15.67 -55.04 -7.89
C SER A 159 17.19 -54.96 -8.04
N GLU A 160 17.86 -56.05 -7.66
CA GLU A 160 19.19 -56.42 -8.10
C GLU A 160 19.41 -56.12 -9.58
N GLN A 161 20.50 -55.40 -9.90
CA GLN A 161 21.23 -55.58 -11.14
C GLN A 161 22.72 -55.70 -10.83
N ASP A 162 23.15 -56.96 -10.90
CA ASP A 162 24.49 -57.46 -11.13
C ASP A 162 25.22 -56.68 -12.24
N GLN A 163 26.33 -56.02 -11.90
CA GLN A 163 27.48 -55.85 -12.80
C GLN A 163 28.77 -55.92 -11.98
N GLY A 164 29.46 -57.06 -12.08
CA GLY A 164 30.84 -57.21 -11.63
C GLY A 164 31.83 -56.40 -12.49
N GLY A 165 32.93 -55.94 -11.89
CA GLY A 165 34.02 -55.32 -12.64
C GLY A 165 35.06 -54.52 -11.85
N GLN A 166 35.75 -55.17 -10.92
CA GLN A 166 37.17 -55.00 -10.52
C GLN A 166 37.85 -53.61 -10.63
N GLY A 167 38.31 -53.11 -9.48
CA GLY A 167 39.32 -52.04 -9.38
C GLY A 167 39.79 -51.81 -7.95
N GLU A 168 40.83 -52.56 -7.53
CA GLU A 168 41.47 -52.47 -6.21
C GLU A 168 42.24 -51.15 -6.03
N GLY A 169 42.20 -50.58 -4.83
CA GLY A 169 43.04 -49.42 -4.47
C GLY A 169 42.87 -49.00 -3.01
N GLN A 170 43.66 -49.64 -2.12
CA GLN A 170 43.72 -49.36 -0.69
C GLN A 170 44.35 -47.98 -0.41
N GLY A 171 43.85 -47.28 0.62
CA GLY A 171 44.49 -46.07 1.13
C GLY A 171 43.86 -45.53 2.41
N GLN A 172 44.20 -46.16 3.54
CA GLN A 172 43.95 -45.61 4.88
C GLN A 172 44.87 -44.40 5.11
N GLY A 173 44.31 -43.30 5.62
CA GLY A 173 45.09 -42.12 6.03
C GLY A 173 44.37 -41.35 7.13
N GLN A 174 44.64 -41.72 8.38
CA GLN A 174 44.34 -40.91 9.57
C GLN A 174 45.24 -39.66 9.57
N GLY A 175 44.71 -38.50 9.94
CA GLY A 175 45.52 -37.29 10.12
C GLY A 175 44.81 -36.25 10.99
N GLN A 176 45.27 -36.16 12.24
CA GLN A 176 44.84 -35.22 13.28
C GLN A 176 45.42 -33.81 13.06
N GLY A 177 44.82 -32.79 13.69
CA GLY A 177 45.46 -31.49 13.97
C GLY A 177 44.44 -30.34 13.98
N GLN A 178 43.92 -29.91 15.15
CA GLN A 178 44.42 -28.74 15.92
C GLN A 178 44.51 -27.48 15.03
N GLY A 179 43.78 -26.39 15.24
CA GLY A 179 43.47 -25.72 16.50
C GLY A 179 44.05 -24.29 16.44
N GLN A 180 43.31 -23.32 17.02
CA GLN A 180 43.72 -21.93 17.29
C GLN A 180 43.75 -21.01 16.04
N GLY A 181 43.39 -19.73 16.10
CA GLY A 181 43.17 -18.87 17.25
C GLY A 181 42.57 -17.53 16.81
N GLN A 182 42.14 -16.80 17.82
CA GLN A 182 41.55 -15.46 17.77
C GLN A 182 42.50 -14.44 17.15
N GLY A 183 41.92 -13.45 16.49
CA GLY A 183 42.48 -12.15 16.16
C GLY A 183 41.33 -11.19 15.91
#